data_AF-A0A2E2AJ75-F1
#
_entry.id   AF-A0A2E2AJ75-F1
#
_cell.length_a   1.000
_cell.length_b   1.000
_cell.length_c   1.000
_cell.angle_alpha   90.00
_cell.angle_beta   90.00
_cell.angle_gamma   90.00
#
_symmetry.space_group_name_H-M   'P 1'
#
loop_
_entity.id
_entity.type
_entity.pdbx_description
1 polymer ?
#
loop_
_entity_poly.entity_id
_entity_poly.type
_entity_poly.pdbx_seq_one_letter_code
_entity_poly.pdbx_strand_id
1 'polypeptide(L)'
;MSKDTVMEPLNPENGTRNDLTDLLREGTKGLIAEAVDAELSATLAQFADYKDEACHRHVVRNGYLPEREGLTGIGPVSVRAPKIRDRNDARI
;
A
#
# COMPACT_ATOMS: atom_id res chain seq x y z
N MET A 1 25.20 25.98 -10.79
CA MET A 1 23.75 25.64 -10.79
C MET A 1 23.54 24.63 -9.69
N SER A 2 23.17 25.06 -8.48
CA SER A 2 22.88 24.13 -7.39
C SER A 2 21.75 24.71 -6.54
N LYS A 3 20.60 24.06 -6.60
CA LYS A 3 19.52 24.18 -5.62
C LYS A 3 18.92 22.80 -5.47
N ASP A 4 19.64 21.94 -4.76
CA ASP A 4 19.02 20.79 -4.14
C ASP A 4 18.04 21.31 -3.09
N THR A 5 16.75 21.16 -3.35
CA THR A 5 15.71 21.37 -2.34
C THR A 5 15.75 20.18 -1.39
N VAL A 6 16.77 20.16 -0.53
CA VAL A 6 16.82 19.25 0.61
C VAL A 6 15.76 19.75 1.58
N MET A 7 14.61 19.08 1.60
CA MET A 7 13.60 19.26 2.64
C MET A 7 14.18 18.61 3.91
N GLU A 8 14.62 19.42 4.87
CA GLU A 8 14.94 18.92 6.19
C GLU A 8 13.68 18.25 6.77
N PRO A 9 13.76 17.00 7.29
CA PRO A 9 12.62 16.41 7.97
C PRO A 9 12.33 17.25 9.21
N LEU A 10 11.12 17.81 9.26
CA LEU A 10 10.61 18.53 10.41
C LEU A 10 10.66 17.60 11.62
N ASN A 11 11.63 17.85 12.51
CA ASN A 11 11.81 17.13 13.76
C ASN A 11 10.65 17.45 14.72
N PRO A 12 9.76 16.50 15.07
CA PRO A 12 8.63 16.78 15.97
C PRO A 12 8.98 16.61 17.45
N GLU A 13 10.26 16.45 17.81
CA GLU A 13 10.74 16.11 19.16
C GLU A 13 10.60 17.24 20.21
N ASN A 14 9.58 18.11 20.14
CA ASN A 14 9.29 19.09 21.19
C ASN A 14 7.80 19.09 21.57
N GLY A 15 7.39 18.05 22.31
CA GLY A 15 6.54 18.23 23.49
C GLY A 15 5.10 18.70 23.29
N THR A 16 4.28 18.00 22.51
CA THR A 16 2.85 17.78 22.80
C THR A 16 2.30 16.75 21.81
N ARG A 17 1.50 15.78 22.29
CA ARG A 17 0.73 14.90 21.41
C ARG A 17 -0.15 15.78 20.53
N ASN A 18 0.00 15.70 19.21
CA ASN A 18 -0.78 16.49 18.27
C ASN A 18 -1.90 15.60 17.70
N ASP A 19 -3.06 15.65 18.36
CA ASP A 19 -4.22 14.82 18.03
C ASP A 19 -4.68 14.97 16.57
N LEU A 20 -4.49 16.15 15.96
CA LEU A 20 -4.81 16.38 14.56
C LEU A 20 -3.81 15.67 13.63
N THR A 21 -2.53 15.68 13.97
CA THR A 21 -1.50 14.95 13.21
C THR A 21 -1.71 13.44 13.33
N ASP A 22 -2.06 12.94 14.51
CA ASP A 22 -2.38 11.52 14.73
C ASP A 22 -3.62 11.11 13.92
N LEU A 23 -4.67 11.93 13.92
CA LEU A 23 -5.87 11.72 13.11
C LEU A 23 -5.56 11.68 11.62
N LEU A 24 -4.76 12.64 11.13
CA LEU A 24 -4.34 12.68 9.72
C LEU A 24 -3.47 11.49 9.36
N ARG A 25 -2.60 11.02 10.25
CA ARG A 25 -1.77 9.83 10.03
C ARG A 25 -2.62 8.58 9.91
N GLU A 26 -3.60 8.39 10.79
CA GLU A 26 -4.51 7.24 10.73
C GLU A 26 -5.42 7.30 9.50
N GLY A 27 -5.97 8.47 9.18
CA GLY A 27 -6.76 8.68 7.95
C GLY A 27 -5.94 8.38 6.70
N THR A 28 -4.69 8.83 6.65
CA THR A 28 -3.76 8.56 5.54
C THR A 28 -3.49 7.05 5.42
N LYS A 29 -3.26 6.36 6.54
CA LYS A 29 -3.08 4.89 6.56
C LYS A 29 -4.29 4.17 5.96
N GLY A 30 -5.51 4.57 6.37
CA GLY A 30 -6.75 4.01 5.84
C GLY A 30 -6.91 4.24 4.34
N LEU A 31 -6.70 5.47 3.87
CA LEU A 31 -6.82 5.82 2.45
C LEU A 31 -5.83 5.05 1.57
N ILE A 32 -4.59 4.89 2.00
CA ILE A 32 -3.60 4.10 1.24
C ILE A 32 -4.02 2.63 1.22
N ALA A 33 -4.48 2.07 2.34
CA ALA A 33 -4.94 0.69 2.38
C ALA A 33 -6.14 0.46 1.43
N GLU A 34 -7.12 1.36 1.44
CA GLU A 34 -8.29 1.31 0.56
C GLU A 34 -7.89 1.41 -0.91
N ALA A 35 -7.00 2.34 -1.25
CA ALA A 35 -6.50 2.50 -2.62
C ALA A 35 -5.84 1.21 -3.14
N VAL A 36 -5.00 0.57 -2.32
CA VAL A 36 -4.33 -0.68 -2.73
C VAL A 36 -5.31 -1.86 -2.81
N ASP A 37 -6.31 -1.93 -1.93
CA ASP A 37 -7.38 -2.95 -2.03
C ASP A 37 -8.26 -2.74 -3.28
N ALA A 38 -8.47 -1.49 -3.71
CA ALA A 38 -9.15 -1.17 -4.97
C ALA A 38 -8.30 -1.59 -6.18
N GLU A 39 -7.00 -1.31 -6.19
CA GLU A 39 -6.06 -1.77 -7.23
C GLU A 39 -6.00 -3.30 -7.32
N LEU A 40 -5.96 -3.99 -6.18
CA LEU A 40 -6.04 -5.45 -6.09
C LEU A 40 -7.32 -5.96 -6.77
N SER A 41 -8.46 -5.36 -6.44
CA SER A 41 -9.76 -5.77 -6.98
C SER A 41 -9.82 -5.58 -8.48
N ALA A 42 -9.31 -4.45 -8.99
CA ALA A 42 -9.20 -4.19 -10.42
C ALA A 42 -8.27 -5.19 -11.12
N THR A 43 -7.14 -5.52 -10.52
CA THR A 43 -6.20 -6.52 -11.06
C THR A 43 -6.83 -7.89 -11.11
N LEU A 44 -7.51 -8.34 -10.05
CA LEU A 44 -8.20 -9.64 -10.05
C LEU A 44 -9.35 -9.71 -11.06
N ALA A 45 -10.01 -8.58 -11.33
CA ALA A 45 -11.03 -8.50 -12.38
C ALA A 45 -10.40 -8.60 -13.78
N GLN A 46 -9.25 -7.98 -14.00
CA GLN A 46 -8.52 -8.06 -15.27
C GLN A 46 -8.13 -9.50 -15.63
N PHE A 47 -7.76 -10.31 -14.64
CA PHE A 47 -7.41 -11.72 -14.83
C PHE A 47 -8.56 -12.69 -14.54
N ALA A 48 -9.81 -12.21 -14.55
CA ALA A 48 -10.97 -13.04 -14.19
C ALA A 48 -11.12 -14.27 -15.09
N ASP A 49 -10.78 -14.15 -16.38
CA ASP A 49 -10.90 -15.21 -17.37
C ASP A 49 -9.66 -16.10 -17.49
N TYR A 50 -8.55 -15.74 -16.82
CA TYR A 50 -7.36 -16.58 -16.77
C TYR A 50 -7.54 -17.71 -15.76
N LYS A 51 -8.03 -18.85 -16.27
CA LYS A 51 -8.47 -20.01 -15.49
C LYS A 51 -7.82 -21.31 -15.98
N ASP A 52 -7.75 -22.29 -15.09
CA ASP A 52 -7.33 -23.65 -15.40
C ASP A 52 -8.45 -24.44 -16.11
N GLU A 53 -8.14 -25.68 -16.52
CA GLU A 53 -9.09 -26.62 -17.15
C GLU A 53 -10.30 -26.94 -16.25
N ALA A 54 -10.14 -26.78 -14.93
CA ALA A 54 -11.19 -26.95 -13.93
C ALA A 54 -11.95 -25.64 -13.61
N CYS A 55 -11.75 -24.57 -14.41
CA CYS A 55 -12.36 -23.25 -14.25
C CYS A 55 -11.97 -22.48 -12.96
N HIS A 56 -10.88 -22.82 -12.29
CA HIS A 56 -10.34 -22.02 -11.19
C HIS A 56 -9.45 -20.90 -11.70
N ARG A 57 -9.56 -19.72 -11.08
CA ARG A 57 -8.68 -18.58 -11.38
C ARG A 57 -7.23 -18.89 -11.01
N HIS A 58 -6.32 -18.58 -11.93
CA HIS A 58 -4.88 -18.66 -11.69
C HIS A 58 -4.39 -17.54 -10.76
N VAL A 59 -4.93 -16.33 -10.93
CA VAL A 59 -4.58 -15.15 -10.11
C VAL A 59 -5.53 -15.03 -8.93
N VAL A 60 -4.98 -15.11 -7.72
CA VAL A 60 -5.77 -15.05 -6.48
C VAL A 60 -5.13 -14.13 -5.45
N ARG A 61 -5.97 -13.55 -4.60
CA ARG A 61 -5.52 -12.91 -3.36
C ARG A 61 -4.97 -13.96 -2.40
N ASN A 62 -3.76 -13.75 -1.91
CA ASN A 62 -3.03 -14.68 -1.05
C ASN A 62 -2.47 -13.99 0.20
N GLY A 63 -3.36 -13.38 0.98
CA GLY A 63 -3.02 -12.72 2.24
C GLY A 63 -2.42 -11.31 2.06
N TYR A 64 -1.53 -10.94 2.97
CA TYR A 64 -0.85 -9.63 2.99
C TYR A 64 0.66 -9.82 3.05
N LEU A 65 1.38 -8.85 2.50
CA LEU A 65 2.81 -8.70 2.74
C LEU A 65 3.06 -8.14 4.15
N PRO A 66 4.29 -8.30 4.68
CA PRO A 66 4.71 -7.60 5.89
C PRO A 66 4.44 -6.10 5.79
N GLU A 67 4.12 -5.51 6.94
CA GLU A 67 3.92 -4.07 7.04
C GLU A 67 5.21 -3.34 6.69
N ARG A 68 5.07 -2.30 5.86
CA ARG A 68 6.20 -1.47 5.44
C ARG A 68 5.86 0.00 5.66
N GLU A 69 6.88 0.76 6.00
CA GLU A 69 6.79 2.20 6.19
C GLU A 69 7.01 2.91 4.84
N GLY A 70 6.06 3.76 4.46
CA GLY A 70 6.17 4.64 3.31
C GLY A 70 6.26 6.10 3.75
N LEU A 71 7.14 6.88 3.13
CA LEU A 71 7.21 8.32 3.38
C LEU A 71 6.06 9.04 2.67
N THR A 72 5.30 9.83 3.42
CA THR A 72 4.20 10.66 2.92
C THR A 72 4.43 12.13 3.33
N GLY A 73 3.56 13.04 2.87
CA GLY A 73 3.63 14.46 3.26
C GLY A 73 3.45 14.70 4.76
N ILE A 74 2.78 13.82 5.50
CA ILE A 74 2.63 13.87 6.97
C ILE A 74 3.75 13.09 7.71
N GLY A 75 4.75 12.64 6.96
CA GLY A 75 5.86 11.80 7.44
C GLY A 75 5.62 10.31 7.19
N PRO A 76 6.35 9.44 7.90
CA PRO A 76 6.28 8.00 7.70
C PRO A 76 4.91 7.40 8.09
N VAL A 77 4.35 6.54 7.23
CA VAL A 77 3.09 5.83 7.45
C VAL A 77 3.27 4.35 7.14
N SER A 78 2.95 3.50 8.11
CA SER A 78 3.05 2.04 7.98
C SER A 78 1.76 1.44 7.43
N VAL A 79 1.86 0.74 6.30
CA VAL A 79 0.73 0.12 5.60
C VAL A 79 1.06 -1.32 5.21
N ARG A 80 0.06 -2.20 5.22
CA ARG A 80 0.14 -3.59 4.72
C ARG A 80 -0.48 -3.68 3.34
N ALA A 81 0.29 -4.13 2.36
CA ALA A 81 -0.21 -4.35 1.01
C ALA A 81 -0.78 -5.77 0.87
N PRO A 82 -1.97 -5.97 0.30
CA PRO A 82 -2.46 -7.28 -0.07
C PRO A 82 -1.51 -7.96 -1.07
N LYS A 83 -1.43 -9.28 -0.99
CA LYS A 83 -0.57 -10.09 -1.85
C LYS A 83 -1.40 -10.78 -2.92
N ILE A 84 -0.92 -10.71 -4.16
CA ILE A 84 -1.43 -11.51 -5.27
C ILE A 84 -0.50 -12.72 -5.45
N ARG A 85 -1.08 -13.86 -5.83
CA ARG A 85 -0.34 -15.05 -6.23
C ARG A 85 -0.89 -15.55 -7.55
N ASP A 86 0.00 -15.79 -8.52
CA ASP A 86 -0.27 -16.66 -9.65
C ASP A 86 -0.03 -18.13 -9.24
N ARG A 87 -0.97 -19.00 -9.56
CA ARG A 87 -0.90 -20.44 -9.35
C ARG A 87 -0.24 -21.17 -10.52
N ASN A 88 -0.06 -20.54 -11.68
CA ASN A 88 0.55 -21.13 -12.87
C ASN A 88 2.07 -20.90 -12.99
N ASP A 89 2.69 -20.27 -12.00
CA ASP A 89 4.12 -19.89 -11.99
C ASP A 89 4.59 -19.02 -13.17
N ALA A 90 3.64 -18.52 -13.99
CA ALA A 90 3.89 -17.40 -14.86
C ALA A 90 4.11 -16.19 -13.94
N ARG A 91 5.31 -15.61 -13.95
CA ARG A 91 5.60 -14.43 -13.11
C ARG A 91 4.70 -13.27 -13.56
N ILE A 92 3.62 -13.03 -12.84
CA ILE A 92 2.84 -11.79 -12.85
C ILE A 92 3.32 -10.88 -11.72
#